data_AF-A0A7V4AL78-F1
#
_entry.id   AF-A0A7V4AL78-F1
#
_cell.length_a   1.000
_cell.length_b   1.000
_cell.length_c   1.000
_cell.angle_alpha   90.00
_cell.angle_beta   90.00
_cell.angle_gamma   90.00
#
_symmetry.space_group_name_H-M   'P 1'
#
loop_
_entity.id
_entity.type
_entity.pdbx_description
1 polymer ?
#
loop_
_entity_poly.entity_id
_entity_poly.type
_entity_poly.pdbx_seq_one_letter_code
_entity_poly.pdbx_strand_id
1 'polypeptide(L)'
;MVVFWPSFLGLLGLAAVLGNRDAQIFLLALATLWLLYAYREPLLRYASGFRIPPIFAGGPFLFLRRLFAVLLVLSGLALSGTALLYIVLTVIDFLRGKGLAPGDPPLLAVALVGGIGVLAGLYGLDLYRRPPARVARRGRGVVVKKTVGGGTEVVDFPALEEALKRRVIGQDHAVEAVVRGLKRKAAGFSRKEKPYSAMLAGPTGTGKTELAKALAEALGRPLIRYDMNSYAQEHAVAALVGSPPGYVGSDRPGRLYEDLARHPGGVFLFDEMEKAHPAVLDPLLQLLDEGRFQE
;
A
#
# COMPACT_ATOMS: atom_id res chain seq x y z
N MET A 1 30.92 12.82 -15.22
CA MET A 1 31.46 11.46 -15.01
C MET A 1 30.47 10.47 -15.60
N VAL A 2 30.69 10.01 -16.83
CA VAL A 2 29.78 9.07 -17.51
C VAL A 2 30.12 7.68 -16.98
N VAL A 3 29.30 7.17 -16.08
CA VAL A 3 29.43 5.80 -15.56
C VAL A 3 28.83 4.86 -16.59
N PHE A 4 29.69 4.19 -17.36
CA PHE A 4 29.28 3.09 -18.23
C PHE A 4 28.89 1.90 -17.34
N TRP A 5 27.59 1.63 -17.25
CA TRP A 5 27.09 0.43 -16.59
C TRP A 5 27.11 -0.74 -17.59
N PRO A 6 27.52 -1.96 -17.21
CA PRO A 6 27.55 -3.09 -18.14
C PRO A 6 26.14 -3.39 -18.63
N SER A 7 25.98 -3.55 -19.95
CA SER A 7 24.74 -4.08 -20.53
C SER A 7 24.47 -5.49 -20.00
N PHE A 8 23.20 -5.90 -19.95
CA PHE A 8 22.78 -7.23 -19.49
C PHE A 8 23.54 -8.39 -20.15
N LEU A 9 23.81 -8.27 -21.46
CA LEU A 9 24.65 -9.21 -22.21
C LEU A 9 26.09 -9.26 -21.71
N GLY A 10 26.62 -8.13 -21.23
CA GLY A 10 27.95 -8.04 -20.60
C GLY A 10 28.01 -8.76 -19.25
N LEU A 11 26.97 -8.66 -18.41
CA LEU A 11 26.91 -9.39 -17.14
C LEU A 11 26.76 -10.90 -17.35
N LEU A 12 25.97 -11.32 -18.35
CA LEU A 12 25.82 -12.72 -18.75
C LEU A 12 27.09 -13.29 -19.37
N GLY A 13 27.77 -12.53 -20.24
CA GLY A 13 29.06 -12.91 -20.82
C GLY A 13 30.15 -13.02 -19.76
N LEU A 14 30.20 -12.08 -18.81
CA LEU A 14 31.15 -12.12 -17.69
C LEU A 14 30.90 -13.34 -16.78
N ALA A 15 29.63 -13.65 -16.48
CA ALA A 15 29.26 -14.85 -15.74
C ALA A 15 29.67 -16.13 -16.50
N ALA A 16 29.53 -16.18 -17.82
CA ALA A 16 29.91 -17.36 -18.61
C ALA A 16 31.43 -17.60 -18.66
N VAL A 17 32.24 -16.55 -18.56
CA VAL A 17 33.72 -16.62 -18.63
C VAL A 17 34.36 -16.89 -17.27
N LEU A 18 33.69 -16.53 -16.17
CA LEU A 18 34.21 -16.73 -14.82
C LEU A 18 34.15 -18.21 -14.41
N GLY A 19 35.29 -18.82 -14.11
CA GLY A 19 35.36 -20.22 -13.62
C GLY A 19 34.89 -20.43 -12.18
N ASN A 20 34.51 -19.36 -11.46
CA ASN A 20 34.07 -19.41 -10.07
C ASN A 20 32.54 -19.33 -9.96
N ARG A 21 31.90 -20.44 -9.54
CA ARG A 21 30.44 -20.59 -9.42
C ARG A 21 29.77 -19.49 -8.59
N ASP A 22 30.40 -19.01 -7.53
CA ASP A 22 29.78 -18.01 -6.65
C ASP A 22 29.69 -16.64 -7.33
N ALA A 23 30.71 -16.29 -8.12
CA ALA A 23 30.71 -15.08 -8.93
C ALA A 23 29.67 -15.17 -10.05
N GLN A 24 29.48 -16.35 -10.65
CA GLN A 24 28.45 -16.56 -11.67
C GLN A 24 27.03 -16.37 -11.11
N ILE A 25 26.74 -16.96 -9.93
CA ILE A 25 25.44 -16.86 -9.27
C ILE A 25 25.14 -15.41 -8.89
N PHE A 26 26.12 -14.69 -8.34
CA PHE A 26 25.97 -13.28 -7.98
C PHE A 26 25.67 -12.41 -9.21
N LEU A 27 26.39 -12.60 -10.31
CA LEU A 27 26.19 -11.84 -11.55
C LEU A 27 24.84 -12.16 -12.21
N LEU A 28 24.40 -13.43 -12.17
CA LEU A 28 23.08 -13.82 -12.66
C LEU A 28 21.95 -13.21 -11.82
N ALA A 29 22.10 -13.15 -10.50
CA ALA A 29 21.15 -12.49 -9.62
C ALA A 29 21.06 -10.98 -9.92
N LEU A 30 22.21 -10.32 -10.13
CA LEU A 30 22.28 -8.90 -10.49
C LEU A 30 21.65 -8.63 -11.86
N ALA A 31 21.89 -9.50 -12.84
CA ALA A 31 21.30 -9.42 -14.17
C ALA A 31 19.77 -9.59 -14.13
N THR A 32 19.27 -10.47 -13.27
CA THR A 32 17.83 -10.70 -13.05
C THR A 32 17.15 -9.48 -12.41
N LEU A 33 17.76 -8.90 -11.37
CA LEU A 33 17.27 -7.66 -10.75
C LEU A 33 17.28 -6.49 -11.74
N TRP A 34 18.31 -6.39 -12.58
CA TRP A 34 18.41 -5.36 -13.60
C TRP A 34 17.31 -5.49 -14.67
N LEU A 35 17.02 -6.72 -15.12
CA LEU A 35 15.90 -7.00 -16.04
C LEU A 35 14.56 -6.52 -15.47
N LEU A 36 14.29 -6.83 -14.20
CA LEU A 36 13.07 -6.39 -13.52
C LEU A 36 12.97 -4.86 -13.42
N TYR A 37 14.09 -4.19 -13.17
CA TYR A 37 14.15 -2.73 -13.10
C TYR A 37 14.01 -2.06 -14.48
N ALA A 38 14.67 -2.60 -15.50
CA ALA A 38 14.71 -2.07 -16.86
C ALA A 38 13.36 -2.21 -17.59
N TYR A 39 12.63 -3.30 -17.34
CA TYR A 39 11.33 -3.56 -17.95
C TYR A 39 10.13 -3.15 -17.10
N ARG A 40 10.34 -2.45 -15.97
CA ARG A 40 9.25 -2.05 -15.07
C ARG A 40 8.15 -1.23 -15.76
N GLU A 41 8.53 -0.25 -16.59
CA GLU A 41 7.59 0.64 -17.27
C GLU A 41 6.83 -0.06 -18.41
N PRO A 42 7.49 -0.83 -19.31
CA PRO A 42 6.80 -1.69 -20.27
C PRO A 42 5.85 -2.70 -19.64
N LEU A 43 6.25 -3.34 -18.53
CA LEU A 43 5.42 -4.31 -17.79
C LEU A 43 4.18 -3.65 -17.19
N LEU A 44 4.32 -2.42 -16.66
CA LEU A 44 3.22 -1.63 -16.13
C LEU A 44 2.25 -1.16 -17.23
N ARG A 45 2.76 -0.83 -18.43
CA ARG A 45 1.93 -0.48 -19.61
C ARG A 45 1.24 -1.69 -20.24
N TYR A 46 1.83 -2.89 -20.18
CA TYR A 46 1.18 -4.11 -20.65
C TYR A 46 0.03 -4.57 -19.72
N ALA A 47 0.12 -4.23 -18.43
CA ALA A 47 -0.89 -4.54 -17.43
C ALA A 47 -2.21 -3.74 -17.59
N SER A 48 -2.24 -2.65 -18.36
CA SER A 48 -3.42 -1.80 -18.55
C SER A 48 -4.32 -2.18 -19.74
N GLY A 49 -3.90 -3.12 -20.60
CA GLY A 49 -4.65 -3.49 -21.82
C GLY A 49 -5.01 -4.98 -21.97
N PHE A 50 -4.59 -5.85 -21.05
CA PHE A 50 -4.71 -7.30 -21.24
C PHE A 50 -5.99 -7.88 -20.62
N ARG A 51 -6.86 -8.50 -21.44
CA ARG A 51 -7.93 -9.36 -20.93
C ARG A 51 -7.30 -10.55 -20.22
N ILE A 52 -7.52 -10.60 -18.92
CA ILE A 52 -6.90 -11.53 -17.99
C ILE A 52 -7.31 -12.99 -18.33
N PRO A 53 -6.36 -13.89 -18.67
CA PRO A 53 -6.64 -15.32 -18.83
C PRO A 53 -7.27 -15.91 -17.55
N PRO A 54 -8.11 -16.96 -17.64
CA PRO A 54 -8.82 -17.54 -16.49
C PRO A 54 -7.92 -18.08 -15.36
N ILE A 55 -6.61 -18.19 -15.62
CA ILE A 55 -5.57 -18.62 -14.67
C ILE A 55 -5.31 -17.56 -13.57
N PHE A 56 -5.73 -16.31 -13.77
CA PHE A 56 -5.50 -15.18 -12.86
C PHE A 56 -6.71 -14.87 -11.95
N ALA A 57 -7.40 -15.91 -11.47
CA ALA A 57 -8.46 -15.74 -10.48
C ALA A 57 -7.91 -15.06 -9.21
N GLY A 58 -8.23 -13.78 -9.02
CA GLY A 58 -7.76 -12.94 -7.90
C GLY A 58 -6.82 -11.79 -8.28
N GLY A 59 -6.57 -11.56 -9.58
CA GLY A 59 -5.85 -10.40 -10.10
C GLY A 59 -4.34 -10.60 -10.26
N PRO A 60 -3.67 -9.73 -11.06
CA PRO A 60 -2.26 -9.89 -11.42
C PRO A 60 -1.32 -9.87 -10.21
N PHE A 61 -1.64 -9.08 -9.18
CA PHE A 61 -0.87 -9.03 -7.95
C PHE A 61 -0.90 -10.34 -7.15
N LEU A 62 -2.06 -11.01 -7.06
CA LEU A 62 -2.19 -12.29 -6.37
C LEU A 62 -1.45 -13.40 -7.13
N PHE A 63 -1.50 -13.35 -8.46
CA PHE A 63 -0.75 -14.26 -9.31
C PHE A 63 0.77 -14.08 -9.12
N LEU A 64 1.28 -12.84 -9.20
CA LEU A 64 2.70 -12.56 -8.94
C LEU A 64 3.14 -13.03 -7.54
N ARG A 65 2.30 -12.80 -6.51
CA ARG A 65 2.59 -13.24 -5.14
C ARG A 65 2.65 -14.78 -5.03
N ARG A 66 1.74 -15.49 -5.68
CA ARG A 66 1.74 -16.96 -5.72
C ARG A 66 2.92 -17.51 -6.51
N LEU A 67 3.24 -16.91 -7.65
CA LEU A 67 4.40 -17.27 -8.46
C LEU A 67 5.69 -17.09 -7.67
N PHE A 68 5.85 -15.95 -7.01
CA PHE A 68 7.00 -15.68 -6.13
C PHE A 68 7.10 -16.67 -4.97
N ALA A 69 5.98 -17.00 -4.33
CA ALA A 69 5.92 -18.01 -3.27
C ALA A 69 6.37 -19.39 -3.77
N VAL A 70 5.88 -19.83 -4.95
CA VAL A 70 6.28 -21.10 -5.56
C VAL A 70 7.76 -21.11 -5.91
N LEU A 71 8.29 -20.03 -6.48
CA LEU A 71 9.71 -19.90 -6.79
C LEU A 71 10.58 -20.02 -5.53
N LEU A 72 10.18 -19.39 -4.42
CA LEU A 72 10.86 -19.52 -3.12
C LEU A 72 10.87 -20.95 -2.59
N VAL A 73 9.75 -21.68 -2.72
CA VAL A 73 9.66 -23.09 -2.33
C VAL A 73 10.60 -23.95 -3.17
N LEU A 74 10.61 -23.78 -4.49
CA LEU A 74 11.46 -24.53 -5.40
C LEU A 74 12.95 -24.23 -5.16
N SER A 75 13.32 -22.96 -4.96
CA SER A 75 14.70 -22.59 -4.64
C SER A 75 15.15 -23.13 -3.29
N GLY A 76 14.26 -23.12 -2.29
CA GLY A 76 14.54 -23.65 -0.97
C GLY A 76 14.82 -25.15 -0.98
N LEU A 77 13.96 -25.92 -1.66
CA LEU A 77 14.13 -27.37 -1.84
C LEU A 77 15.42 -27.71 -2.58
N ALA A 78 15.73 -26.99 -3.65
CA ALA A 78 16.96 -27.20 -4.42
C ALA A 78 18.21 -26.95 -3.58
N LEU A 79 18.28 -25.84 -2.84
CA LEU A 79 19.41 -25.49 -1.96
C LEU A 79 19.59 -26.48 -0.80
N SER A 80 18.48 -26.89 -0.17
CA SER A 80 18.55 -27.87 0.92
C SER A 80 18.94 -29.27 0.43
N GLY A 81 18.46 -29.66 -0.75
CA GLY A 81 18.75 -30.97 -1.33
C GLY A 81 20.20 -31.11 -1.79
N THR A 82 20.75 -30.07 -2.43
CA THR A 82 22.17 -30.05 -2.84
C THR A 82 23.11 -30.03 -1.65
N ALA A 83 22.79 -29.26 -0.60
CA ALA A 83 23.54 -29.25 0.65
C ALA A 83 23.54 -30.63 1.34
N LEU A 84 22.37 -31.27 1.42
CA LEU A 84 22.26 -32.60 2.02
C LEU A 84 23.04 -33.66 1.23
N LEU A 85 22.91 -33.67 -0.10
CA LEU A 85 23.64 -34.60 -0.96
C LEU A 85 25.14 -34.42 -0.80
N TYR A 86 25.63 -33.19 -0.76
CA TYR A 86 27.04 -32.90 -0.54
C TYR A 86 27.52 -33.44 0.82
N ILE A 87 26.79 -33.16 1.90
CA ILE A 87 27.12 -33.67 3.25
C ILE A 87 27.18 -35.21 3.24
N VAL A 88 26.23 -35.89 2.62
CA VAL A 88 26.20 -37.36 2.52
C VAL A 88 27.41 -37.88 1.75
N LEU A 89 27.74 -37.28 0.61
CA LEU A 89 28.92 -37.69 -0.18
C LEU A 89 30.22 -37.47 0.59
N THR A 90 30.36 -36.33 1.29
CA THR A 90 31.53 -36.07 2.14
C THR A 90 31.66 -37.08 3.28
N VAL A 91 30.54 -37.49 3.90
CA VAL A 91 30.55 -38.54 4.94
C VAL A 91 30.95 -39.89 4.34
N ILE A 92 30.45 -40.24 3.15
CA ILE A 92 30.83 -41.48 2.46
C ILE A 92 32.32 -41.49 2.12
N ASP A 93 32.85 -40.39 1.59
CA ASP A 93 34.27 -40.29 1.26
C ASP A 93 35.16 -40.34 2.50
N PHE A 94 34.74 -39.70 3.59
CA PHE A 94 35.39 -39.82 4.90
C PHE A 94 35.42 -41.26 5.42
N LEU A 95 34.29 -41.97 5.37
CA LEU A 95 34.21 -43.39 5.77
C LEU A 95 35.05 -44.32 4.86
N ARG A 96 35.31 -43.91 3.62
CA ARG A 96 36.21 -44.60 2.68
C ARG A 96 37.69 -44.22 2.87
N GLY A 97 38.02 -43.44 3.90
CA GLY A 97 39.39 -43.02 4.20
C GLY A 97 39.93 -41.93 3.27
N LYS A 98 39.09 -41.32 2.43
CA LYS A 98 39.45 -40.15 1.63
C LYS A 98 39.22 -38.90 2.47
N GLY A 99 40.28 -38.13 2.72
CA GLY A 99 40.15 -36.82 3.35
C GLY A 99 39.38 -35.84 2.45
N LEU A 100 39.01 -34.66 3.00
CA LEU A 100 38.42 -33.56 2.23
C LEU A 100 39.40 -33.12 1.12
N ALA A 101 38.90 -32.93 -0.10
CA ALA A 101 39.74 -32.46 -1.20
C ALA A 101 40.09 -30.97 -0.97
N PRO A 102 41.32 -30.53 -1.33
CA PRO A 102 41.67 -29.12 -1.25
C PRO A 102 40.77 -28.30 -2.20
N GLY A 103 39.95 -27.41 -1.62
CA GLY A 103 38.96 -26.60 -2.34
C GLY A 103 37.50 -26.95 -2.02
N ASP A 104 37.25 -28.02 -1.26
CA ASP A 104 35.90 -28.34 -0.79
C ASP A 104 35.37 -27.26 0.18
N PRO A 105 34.11 -26.78 -0.01
CA PRO A 105 33.51 -25.84 0.93
C PRO A 105 33.42 -26.45 2.33
N PRO A 106 33.68 -25.66 3.40
CA PRO A 106 33.61 -26.18 4.75
C PRO A 106 32.19 -26.68 5.05
N LEU A 107 32.08 -27.85 5.70
CA LEU A 107 30.80 -28.49 6.01
C LEU A 107 29.83 -27.55 6.75
N LEU A 108 30.36 -26.65 7.59
CA LEU A 108 29.56 -25.62 8.27
C LEU A 108 28.92 -24.62 7.29
N ALA A 109 29.62 -24.22 6.23
CA ALA A 109 29.06 -23.33 5.20
C ALA A 109 27.98 -24.05 4.38
N VAL A 110 28.19 -25.33 4.05
CA VAL A 110 27.19 -26.13 3.33
C VAL A 110 25.92 -26.34 4.19
N ALA A 111 26.09 -26.62 5.49
CA ALA A 111 24.97 -26.73 6.42
C ALA A 111 24.20 -25.41 6.60
N LEU A 112 24.89 -24.28 6.65
CA LEU A 112 24.28 -22.95 6.72
C LEU A 112 23.45 -22.64 5.46
N VAL A 113 23.99 -22.90 4.28
CA VAL A 113 23.29 -22.69 3.00
C VAL A 113 22.07 -23.61 2.90
N GLY A 114 22.20 -24.88 3.31
CA GLY A 114 21.08 -25.81 3.40
C GLY A 114 19.98 -25.32 4.35
N GLY A 115 20.35 -24.79 5.52
CA GLY A 115 19.42 -24.21 6.49
C GLY A 115 18.69 -22.97 5.97
N ILE A 116 19.38 -22.08 5.26
CA ILE A 116 18.76 -20.92 4.58
C ILE A 116 17.76 -21.39 3.52
N GLY A 117 18.08 -22.45 2.77
CA GLY A 117 17.17 -23.08 1.82
C GLY A 117 15.87 -23.58 2.47
N VAL A 118 15.99 -24.28 3.62
CA VAL A 118 14.82 -24.74 4.38
C VAL A 118 13.95 -23.58 4.86
N LEU A 119 14.55 -22.52 5.42
CA LEU A 119 13.82 -21.34 5.89
C LEU A 119 13.12 -20.60 4.73
N ALA A 120 13.78 -20.44 3.59
CA ALA A 120 13.19 -19.83 2.40
C ALA A 120 12.01 -20.67 1.86
N GLY A 121 12.14 -22.00 1.87
CA GLY A 121 11.07 -22.91 1.47
C GLY A 121 9.85 -22.86 2.41
N LEU A 122 10.09 -22.85 3.73
CA LEU A 122 9.03 -22.69 4.74
C LEU A 122 8.33 -21.33 4.63
N TYR A 123 9.09 -20.26 4.40
CA TYR A 123 8.53 -18.93 4.19
C TYR A 123 7.70 -18.86 2.90
N GLY A 124 8.18 -19.46 1.80
CA GLY A 124 7.42 -19.59 0.56
C GLY A 124 6.11 -20.36 0.75
N LEU A 125 6.12 -21.46 1.52
CA LEU A 125 4.92 -22.23 1.87
C LEU A 125 3.94 -21.42 2.71
N ASP A 126 4.42 -20.67 3.71
CA ASP A 126 3.58 -19.76 4.50
C ASP A 126 2.96 -18.67 3.62
N LEU A 127 3.76 -18.05 2.73
CA LEU A 127 3.29 -17.03 1.80
C LEU A 127 2.22 -17.56 0.82
N TYR A 128 2.35 -18.82 0.40
CA TYR A 128 1.40 -19.52 -0.47
C TYR A 128 0.10 -19.89 0.27
N ARG A 129 0.21 -20.38 1.51
CA ARG A 129 -0.92 -20.81 2.34
C ARG A 129 -1.72 -19.66 2.93
N ARG A 130 -1.10 -18.50 3.15
CA ARG A 130 -1.81 -17.32 3.64
C ARG A 130 -2.92 -16.95 2.66
N PRO A 131 -4.20 -17.07 3.06
CA PRO A 131 -5.29 -16.62 2.20
C PRO A 131 -5.07 -15.14 1.89
N PRO A 132 -5.47 -14.64 0.70
CA PRO A 132 -5.60 -13.21 0.52
C PRO A 132 -6.44 -12.68 1.68
N ALA A 133 -6.07 -11.53 2.26
CA ALA A 133 -6.86 -10.90 3.30
C ALA A 133 -8.33 -10.91 2.82
N ARG A 134 -9.18 -11.68 3.50
CA ARG A 134 -10.57 -11.82 3.09
C ARG A 134 -11.21 -10.45 3.28
N VAL A 135 -11.38 -9.71 2.19
CA VAL A 135 -12.49 -8.76 2.14
C VAL A 135 -13.71 -9.63 2.31
N ALA A 136 -14.36 -9.54 3.46
CA ALA A 136 -15.63 -10.19 3.68
C ALA A 136 -16.58 -9.72 2.58
N ARG A 137 -16.77 -10.55 1.54
CA ARG A 137 -17.95 -10.48 0.68
C ARG A 137 -19.12 -10.94 1.54
N ARG A 138 -19.60 -10.07 2.43
CA ARG A 138 -20.99 -10.08 2.84
C ARG A 138 -21.76 -9.32 1.77
N GLY A 139 -22.93 -9.84 1.40
CA GLY A 139 -23.71 -9.41 0.25
C GLY A 139 -23.97 -7.91 0.20
N ARG A 140 -24.30 -7.44 -1.01
CA ARG A 140 -24.92 -6.14 -1.33
C ARG A 140 -25.24 -5.28 -0.09
N GLY A 141 -24.37 -4.30 0.17
CA GLY A 141 -24.43 -3.42 1.35
C GLY A 141 -23.36 -3.75 2.39
N VAL A 142 -22.33 -2.91 2.50
CA VAL A 142 -21.43 -2.98 3.66
C VAL A 142 -22.17 -2.28 4.80
N VAL A 143 -22.51 -3.06 5.83
CA VAL A 143 -23.19 -2.57 7.03
C VAL A 143 -22.22 -1.68 7.81
N VAL A 144 -22.47 -0.36 7.84
CA VAL A 144 -21.73 0.58 8.67
C VAL A 144 -22.39 0.57 10.05
N LYS A 145 -21.80 -0.13 11.02
CA LYS A 145 -22.26 -0.02 12.41
C LYS A 145 -21.89 1.37 12.94
N LYS A 146 -22.91 2.21 13.17
CA LYS A 146 -22.77 3.47 13.91
C LYS A 146 -22.42 3.12 15.36
N THR A 147 -21.35 3.72 15.89
CA THR A 147 -21.13 3.77 17.33
C THR A 147 -21.57 5.16 17.76
N VAL A 148 -22.52 5.23 18.69
CA VAL A 148 -23.27 6.39 19.20
C VAL A 148 -24.66 6.53 18.55
N GLY A 149 -25.69 6.07 19.28
CA GLY A 149 -27.11 6.28 18.98
C GLY A 149 -27.92 5.09 18.43
N GLY A 150 -27.45 3.85 18.56
CA GLY A 150 -28.29 2.63 18.45
C GLY A 150 -28.81 2.23 17.05
N GLY A 151 -28.70 3.06 16.01
CA GLY A 151 -29.13 2.73 14.64
C GLY A 151 -28.02 2.08 13.78
N THR A 152 -28.38 1.12 12.94
CA THR A 152 -27.48 0.56 11.92
C THR A 152 -27.65 1.34 10.61
N GLU A 153 -26.61 2.05 10.16
CA GLU A 153 -26.62 2.78 8.88
C GLU A 153 -26.06 1.84 7.80
N VAL A 154 -26.90 1.41 6.86
CA VAL A 154 -26.46 0.55 5.76
C VAL A 154 -26.19 1.43 4.55
N VAL A 155 -24.93 1.52 4.14
CA VAL A 155 -24.55 2.25 2.93
C VAL A 155 -24.47 1.27 1.76
N ASP A 156 -25.34 1.46 0.76
CA ASP A 156 -25.27 0.74 -0.51
C ASP A 156 -24.17 1.36 -1.38
N PHE A 157 -22.95 0.84 -1.22
CA PHE A 157 -21.79 1.38 -1.91
C PHE A 157 -21.85 1.30 -3.45
N PRO A 158 -22.35 0.23 -4.08
CA PRO A 158 -22.65 0.23 -5.50
C PRO A 158 -23.56 1.39 -5.93
N ALA A 159 -24.68 1.62 -5.23
CA ALA A 159 -25.59 2.72 -5.55
C ALA A 159 -24.94 4.10 -5.34
N LEU A 160 -24.13 4.25 -4.27
CA LEU A 160 -23.34 5.46 -4.01
C LEU A 160 -22.36 5.74 -5.16
N GLU A 161 -21.62 4.72 -5.59
CA GLU A 161 -20.63 4.86 -6.68
C GLU A 161 -21.29 5.29 -7.98
N GLU A 162 -22.42 4.68 -8.33
CA GLU A 162 -23.22 5.06 -9.50
C GLU A 162 -23.78 6.48 -9.40
N ALA A 163 -24.31 6.88 -8.25
CA ALA A 163 -24.80 8.24 -8.04
C ALA A 163 -23.69 9.29 -8.20
N LEU A 164 -22.49 8.99 -7.70
CA LEU A 164 -21.32 9.86 -7.83
C LEU A 164 -20.83 9.93 -9.29
N LYS A 165 -20.70 8.79 -9.99
CA LYS A 165 -20.27 8.74 -11.40
C LYS A 165 -21.25 9.46 -12.34
N ARG A 166 -22.54 9.43 -12.04
CA ARG A 166 -23.56 10.19 -12.79
C ARG A 166 -23.42 11.70 -12.67
N ARG A 167 -22.92 12.19 -11.53
CA ARG A 167 -22.80 13.62 -11.24
C ARG A 167 -21.43 14.19 -11.57
N VAL A 168 -20.36 13.42 -11.35
CA VAL A 168 -18.98 13.83 -11.60
C VAL A 168 -18.46 13.11 -12.85
N ILE A 169 -18.69 13.73 -14.00
CA ILE A 169 -18.36 13.16 -15.31
C ILE A 169 -16.84 13.20 -15.56
N GLY A 170 -16.29 12.07 -16.02
CA GLY A 170 -14.89 11.97 -16.43
C GLY A 170 -13.87 11.81 -15.29
N GLN A 171 -14.34 11.60 -14.06
CA GLN A 171 -13.49 11.42 -12.87
C GLN A 171 -13.73 10.08 -12.16
N ASP A 172 -14.05 9.03 -12.92
CA ASP A 172 -14.38 7.69 -12.40
C ASP A 172 -13.31 7.16 -11.44
N HIS A 173 -12.03 7.39 -11.75
CA HIS A 173 -10.90 6.97 -10.91
C HIS A 173 -10.92 7.64 -9.52
N ALA A 174 -11.29 8.92 -9.43
CA ALA A 174 -11.39 9.66 -8.19
C ALA A 174 -12.60 9.17 -7.38
N VAL A 175 -13.74 8.96 -8.05
CA VAL A 175 -14.94 8.37 -7.43
C VAL A 175 -14.63 6.99 -6.85
N GLU A 176 -13.98 6.11 -7.62
CA GLU A 176 -13.59 4.78 -7.18
C GLU A 176 -12.62 4.79 -6.00
N ALA A 177 -11.66 5.72 -5.99
CA ALA A 177 -10.74 5.90 -4.87
C ALA A 177 -11.49 6.30 -3.60
N VAL A 178 -12.42 7.25 -3.71
CA VAL A 178 -13.24 7.72 -2.59
C VAL A 178 -14.11 6.61 -2.03
N VAL A 179 -14.89 5.96 -2.90
CA VAL A 179 -15.79 4.87 -2.53
C VAL A 179 -15.02 3.70 -1.90
N ARG A 180 -13.84 3.36 -2.44
CA ARG A 180 -12.97 2.32 -1.87
C ARG A 180 -12.47 2.69 -0.47
N GLY A 181 -12.10 3.94 -0.26
CA GLY A 181 -11.69 4.45 1.05
C GLY A 181 -12.82 4.33 2.09
N LEU A 182 -14.03 4.75 1.72
CA LEU A 182 -15.21 4.61 2.56
C LEU A 182 -15.56 3.14 2.85
N LYS A 183 -15.50 2.25 1.85
CA LYS A 183 -15.66 0.80 2.02
C LYS A 183 -14.68 0.25 3.07
N ARG A 184 -13.42 0.67 3.04
CA ARG A 184 -12.38 0.26 4.01
C ARG A 184 -12.69 0.74 5.43
N LYS A 185 -13.08 2.01 5.58
CA LYS A 185 -13.48 2.58 6.87
C LYS A 185 -14.70 1.85 7.44
N ALA A 186 -15.72 1.63 6.61
CA ALA A 186 -16.94 0.90 6.95
C ALA A 186 -16.68 -0.54 7.40
N ALA A 187 -15.73 -1.22 6.76
CA ALA A 187 -15.35 -2.59 7.11
C ALA A 187 -14.38 -2.68 8.31
N GLY A 188 -14.07 -1.55 8.98
CA GLY A 188 -13.25 -1.54 10.19
C GLY A 188 -11.74 -1.71 9.95
N PHE A 189 -11.26 -1.50 8.72
CA PHE A 189 -9.81 -1.54 8.41
C PHE A 189 -9.04 -0.30 8.88
N SER A 190 -9.69 0.62 9.59
CA SER A 190 -9.10 1.84 10.15
C SER A 190 -9.55 2.01 11.59
N ARG A 191 -8.71 2.66 12.41
CA ARG A 191 -9.05 3.06 13.80
C ARG A 191 -10.42 3.73 13.82
N LYS A 192 -11.25 3.46 14.84
CA LYS A 192 -12.64 3.93 14.88
C LYS A 192 -12.70 5.46 14.92
N GLU A 193 -11.77 6.04 15.65
CA GLU A 193 -11.61 7.47 15.94
C GLU A 193 -11.15 8.25 14.70
N LYS A 194 -10.28 7.64 13.89
CA LYS A 194 -9.68 8.30 12.72
C LYS A 194 -10.73 8.61 11.63
N PRO A 195 -10.96 9.87 11.23
CA PRO A 195 -11.91 10.17 10.17
C PRO A 195 -11.46 9.58 8.83
N TYR A 196 -12.42 9.35 7.92
CA TYR A 196 -12.07 9.10 6.53
C TYR A 196 -11.68 10.44 5.88
N SER A 197 -10.54 10.46 5.20
CA SER A 197 -10.06 11.64 4.48
C SER A 197 -9.60 11.29 3.08
N ALA A 198 -9.77 12.24 2.18
CA ALA A 198 -9.34 12.16 0.79
C ALA A 198 -8.80 13.51 0.36
N MET A 199 -7.63 13.52 -0.28
CA MET A 199 -7.07 14.71 -0.92
C MET A 199 -7.37 14.64 -2.42
N LEU A 200 -8.12 15.60 -2.93
CA LEU A 200 -8.48 15.70 -4.34
C LEU A 200 -7.54 16.71 -5.01
N ALA A 201 -6.63 16.23 -5.85
CA ALA A 201 -5.66 17.06 -6.58
C ALA A 201 -5.97 17.08 -8.08
N GLY A 202 -5.77 18.23 -8.72
CA GLY A 202 -6.02 18.42 -10.15
C GLY A 202 -6.20 19.90 -10.52
N PRO A 203 -6.33 20.24 -11.81
CA PRO A 203 -6.65 21.61 -12.24
C PRO A 203 -7.97 22.13 -11.65
N THR A 204 -8.18 23.45 -11.70
CA THR A 204 -9.47 24.06 -11.37
C THR A 204 -10.54 23.60 -12.37
N GLY A 205 -11.79 23.46 -11.91
CA GLY A 205 -12.91 23.09 -12.78
C GLY A 205 -13.03 21.59 -13.10
N THR A 206 -12.17 20.72 -12.56
CA THR A 206 -12.26 19.26 -12.80
C THR A 206 -13.27 18.52 -11.92
N GLY A 207 -14.03 19.23 -11.08
CA GLY A 207 -15.09 18.63 -10.25
C GLY A 207 -14.68 18.20 -8.85
N LYS A 208 -13.53 18.67 -8.31
CA LYS A 208 -13.08 18.36 -6.94
C LYS A 208 -14.12 18.75 -5.88
N THR A 209 -14.57 20.00 -5.90
CA THR A 209 -15.63 20.53 -5.03
C THR A 209 -16.97 19.82 -5.28
N GLU A 210 -17.26 19.50 -6.54
CA GLU A 210 -18.51 18.84 -6.93
C GLU A 210 -18.60 17.42 -6.42
N LEU A 211 -17.48 16.68 -6.39
CA LEU A 211 -17.40 15.34 -5.81
C LEU A 211 -17.74 15.35 -4.31
N ALA A 212 -17.27 16.35 -3.57
CA ALA A 212 -17.60 16.49 -2.14
C ALA A 212 -19.09 16.82 -1.93
N LYS A 213 -19.67 17.70 -2.75
CA LYS A 213 -21.12 18.01 -2.74
C LYS A 213 -21.96 16.78 -3.06
N ALA A 214 -21.62 16.07 -4.13
CA ALA A 214 -22.29 14.85 -4.56
C ALA A 214 -22.21 13.77 -3.47
N LEU A 215 -21.07 13.65 -2.79
CA LEU A 215 -20.89 12.71 -1.69
C LEU A 215 -21.76 13.04 -0.48
N ALA A 216 -21.82 14.32 -0.08
CA ALA A 216 -22.65 14.76 1.03
C ALA A 216 -24.13 14.46 0.76
N GLU A 217 -24.61 14.81 -0.44
CA GLU A 217 -25.99 14.58 -0.86
C GLU A 217 -26.33 13.09 -0.94
N ALA A 218 -25.48 12.28 -1.59
CA ALA A 218 -25.72 10.85 -1.76
C ALA A 218 -25.69 10.08 -0.43
N LEU A 219 -24.97 10.59 0.58
CA LEU A 219 -24.98 10.04 1.93
C LEU A 219 -26.05 10.65 2.84
N GLY A 220 -26.78 11.68 2.40
CA GLY A 220 -27.74 12.41 3.22
C GLY A 220 -27.10 13.11 4.43
N ARG A 221 -25.87 13.61 4.27
CA ARG A 221 -25.06 14.23 5.33
C ARG A 221 -24.85 15.72 5.08
N PRO A 222 -24.73 16.54 6.13
CA PRO A 222 -24.43 17.96 5.97
C PRO A 222 -23.06 18.14 5.31
N LEU A 223 -22.98 19.08 4.37
CA LEU A 223 -21.72 19.57 3.80
C LEU A 223 -21.29 20.82 4.57
N ILE A 224 -20.15 20.74 5.24
CA ILE A 224 -19.51 21.87 5.90
C ILE A 224 -18.34 22.28 5.03
N ARG A 225 -18.45 23.45 4.39
CA ARG A 225 -17.42 23.98 3.49
C ARG A 225 -16.64 25.09 4.16
N TYR A 226 -15.32 25.00 4.10
CA TYR A 226 -14.40 26.04 4.45
C TYR A 226 -13.64 26.50 3.20
N ASP A 227 -13.72 27.79 2.92
CA ASP A 227 -12.95 28.42 1.86
C ASP A 227 -11.58 28.83 2.43
N MET A 228 -10.51 28.14 2.03
CA MET A 228 -9.18 28.32 2.62
C MET A 228 -8.54 29.66 2.28
N ASN A 229 -9.04 30.37 1.27
CA ASN A 229 -8.60 31.73 0.96
C ASN A 229 -8.92 32.71 2.11
N SER A 230 -9.99 32.45 2.86
CA SER A 230 -10.35 33.26 4.05
C SER A 230 -9.41 33.04 5.24
N TYR A 231 -8.57 32.01 5.19
CA TYR A 231 -7.67 31.61 6.28
C TYR A 231 -6.19 31.77 5.89
N ALA A 232 -5.90 32.75 5.02
CA ALA A 232 -4.54 33.09 4.61
C ALA A 232 -3.73 33.84 5.69
N GLN A 233 -4.42 34.45 6.67
CA GLN A 233 -3.80 35.24 7.75
C GLN A 233 -3.88 34.50 9.09
N GLU A 234 -2.86 34.67 9.94
CA GLU A 234 -2.73 33.96 11.22
C GLU A 234 -3.93 34.16 12.17
N HIS A 235 -4.46 35.38 12.27
CA HIS A 235 -5.64 35.66 13.09
C HIS A 235 -6.90 34.92 12.60
N ALA A 236 -7.02 34.69 11.28
CA ALA A 236 -8.12 33.91 10.73
C ALA A 236 -7.95 32.42 11.03
N VAL A 237 -6.70 31.91 11.04
CA VAL A 237 -6.40 30.53 11.45
C VAL A 237 -6.87 30.28 12.87
N ALA A 238 -6.55 31.18 13.81
CA ALA A 238 -6.97 31.07 15.21
C ALA A 238 -8.50 30.96 15.34
N ALA A 239 -9.28 31.65 14.49
CA ALA A 239 -10.73 31.51 14.47
C ALA A 239 -11.21 30.13 13.94
N LEU A 240 -10.46 29.49 13.04
CA LEU A 240 -10.79 28.16 12.50
C LEU A 240 -10.46 27.05 13.49
N VAL A 241 -9.22 27.03 14.00
CA VAL A 241 -8.67 25.90 14.76
C VAL A 241 -8.64 26.14 16.27
N GLY A 242 -8.77 27.39 16.72
CA GLY A 242 -8.58 27.81 18.11
C GLY A 242 -7.25 28.52 18.32
N SER A 243 -7.17 29.35 19.36
CA SER A 243 -5.92 29.98 19.79
C SER A 243 -5.12 29.03 20.69
N PRO A 244 -3.78 29.02 20.61
CA PRO A 244 -2.95 28.25 21.55
C PRO A 244 -3.18 28.68 23.01
N PRO A 245 -2.96 27.79 24.00
CA PRO A 245 -3.04 28.15 25.41
C PRO A 245 -2.15 29.35 25.75
N GLY A 246 -2.71 30.35 26.44
CA GLY A 246 -1.99 31.57 26.82
C GLY A 246 -2.14 32.74 25.84
N TYR A 247 -2.89 32.57 24.75
CA TYR A 247 -3.28 33.64 23.82
C TYR A 247 -4.74 34.08 24.04
N VAL A 248 -5.08 35.30 23.65
CA VAL A 248 -6.46 35.80 23.72
C VAL A 248 -7.37 34.92 22.84
N GLY A 249 -8.47 34.42 23.42
CA GLY A 249 -9.41 33.52 22.75
C GLY A 249 -9.09 32.03 22.88
N SER A 250 -8.10 31.63 23.69
CA SER A 250 -7.81 30.22 23.99
C SER A 250 -8.88 29.54 24.85
N ASP A 251 -9.84 30.30 25.37
CA ASP A 251 -11.00 29.84 26.13
C ASP A 251 -12.18 29.40 25.25
N ARG A 252 -12.11 29.67 23.93
CA ARG A 252 -13.16 29.28 22.97
C ARG A 252 -12.65 28.23 21.99
N PRO A 253 -13.43 27.18 21.73
CA PRO A 253 -13.08 26.21 20.70
C PRO A 253 -13.08 26.87 19.32
N GLY A 254 -12.17 26.44 18.45
CA GLY A 254 -12.17 26.88 17.06
C GLY A 254 -13.45 26.46 16.34
N ARG A 255 -13.83 27.21 15.30
CA ARG A 255 -15.03 26.92 14.48
C ARG A 255 -15.06 25.46 13.99
N LEU A 256 -13.92 24.91 13.60
CA LEU A 256 -13.82 23.53 13.11
C LEU A 256 -14.23 22.52 14.19
N TYR A 257 -13.83 22.74 15.44
CA TYR A 257 -14.22 21.90 16.56
C TYR A 257 -15.74 21.94 16.77
N GLU A 258 -16.33 23.14 16.80
CA GLU A 258 -17.77 23.31 16.98
C GLU A 258 -18.58 22.64 15.86
N ASP A 259 -18.17 22.82 14.60
CA ASP A 259 -18.83 22.23 13.45
C ASP A 259 -18.72 20.68 13.47
N LEU A 260 -17.57 20.13 13.92
CA LEU A 260 -17.39 18.69 14.13
C LEU A 260 -18.31 18.15 15.22
N ALA A 261 -18.44 18.86 16.34
CA ALA A 261 -19.31 18.50 17.44
C ALA A 261 -20.81 18.58 17.05
N ARG A 262 -21.20 19.60 16.28
CA ARG A 262 -22.57 19.78 15.79
C ARG A 262 -22.95 18.79 14.69
N HIS A 263 -22.00 18.34 13.88
CA HIS A 263 -22.25 17.49 12.72
C HIS A 263 -21.42 16.19 12.73
N PRO A 264 -21.64 15.29 13.71
CA PRO A 264 -20.90 14.03 13.79
C PRO A 264 -21.22 13.15 12.56
N GLY A 265 -20.22 12.99 11.69
CA GLY A 265 -20.34 12.27 10.43
C GLY A 265 -20.66 13.12 9.20
N GLY A 266 -20.67 14.46 9.32
CA GLY A 266 -20.76 15.37 8.18
C GLY A 266 -19.61 15.22 7.17
N VAL A 267 -19.79 15.79 5.98
CA VAL A 267 -18.73 15.91 4.97
C VAL A 267 -18.08 17.28 5.12
N PHE A 268 -16.81 17.31 5.50
CA PHE A 268 -16.05 18.53 5.70
C PHE A 268 -15.14 18.77 4.48
N LEU A 269 -15.35 19.90 3.80
CA LEU A 269 -14.62 20.28 2.60
C LEU A 269 -13.74 21.49 2.90
N PHE A 270 -12.43 21.30 2.74
CA PHE A 270 -11.43 22.37 2.75
C PHE A 270 -11.11 22.72 1.29
N ASP A 271 -11.77 23.75 0.75
CA ASP A 271 -11.61 24.18 -0.64
C ASP A 271 -10.42 25.13 -0.78
N GLU A 272 -9.68 25.04 -1.88
CA GLU A 272 -8.46 25.84 -2.15
C GLU A 272 -7.37 25.75 -1.06
N MET A 273 -7.11 24.54 -0.54
CA MET A 273 -6.15 24.30 0.55
C MET A 273 -4.74 24.89 0.32
N GLU A 274 -4.31 25.01 -0.94
CA GLU A 274 -3.05 25.66 -1.30
C GLU A 274 -2.98 27.16 -0.98
N LYS A 275 -4.12 27.80 -0.65
CA LYS A 275 -4.22 29.22 -0.27
C LYS A 275 -4.26 29.43 1.24
N ALA A 276 -4.39 28.37 2.04
CA ALA A 276 -4.41 28.44 3.49
C ALA A 276 -3.05 28.91 4.03
N HIS A 277 -3.06 29.57 5.20
CA HIS A 277 -1.85 29.78 5.96
C HIS A 277 -1.24 28.44 6.43
N PRO A 278 0.09 28.25 6.39
CA PRO A 278 0.73 26.98 6.76
C PRO A 278 0.38 26.50 8.17
N ALA A 279 0.11 27.40 9.11
CA ALA A 279 -0.28 27.07 10.49
C ALA A 279 -1.58 26.25 10.61
N VAL A 280 -2.41 26.20 9.57
CA VAL A 280 -3.62 25.34 9.53
C VAL A 280 -3.25 23.85 9.39
N LEU A 281 -2.07 23.54 8.84
CA LEU A 281 -1.70 22.18 8.47
C LEU A 281 -1.52 21.27 9.68
N ASP A 282 -0.81 21.71 10.72
CA ASP A 282 -0.51 20.84 11.87
C ASP A 282 -1.77 20.39 12.62
N PRO A 283 -2.73 21.29 12.96
CA PRO A 283 -4.00 20.87 13.57
C PRO A 283 -4.83 19.96 12.66
N LEU A 284 -4.85 20.23 11.34
CA LEU A 284 -5.57 19.36 10.41
C LEU A 284 -4.92 17.98 10.29
N LEU A 285 -3.59 17.89 10.25
CA LEU A 285 -2.89 16.60 10.21
C LEU A 285 -3.17 15.78 11.47
N GLN A 286 -3.19 16.42 12.64
CA GLN A 286 -3.58 15.78 13.90
C GLN A 286 -5.01 15.23 13.83
N LEU A 287 -5.96 16.05 13.35
CA LEU A 287 -7.34 15.62 13.15
C LEU A 287 -7.43 14.41 12.21
N LEU A 288 -6.72 14.48 11.09
CA LEU A 288 -6.76 13.47 10.05
C LEU A 288 -6.10 12.17 10.46
N ASP A 289 -5.11 12.18 11.37
CA ASP A 289 -4.42 10.97 11.79
C ASP A 289 -4.97 10.34 13.08
N GLU A 290 -5.26 11.16 14.08
CA GLU A 290 -5.70 10.70 15.40
C GLU A 290 -7.21 10.76 15.59
N GLY A 291 -7.91 11.56 14.78
CA GLY A 291 -9.33 11.86 15.01
C GLY A 291 -9.57 12.70 16.25
N ARG A 292 -8.54 13.42 16.70
CA ARG A 292 -8.58 14.30 17.87
C ARG A 292 -8.31 15.72 17.42
N PHE A 293 -9.01 16.64 18.04
CA PHE A 293 -8.83 18.07 17.89
C PHE A 293 -8.76 18.66 19.30
N GLN A 294 -7.87 19.62 19.54
CA GLN A 294 -7.64 20.19 20.87
C GLN A 294 -8.98 20.56 21.54
N GLU A 295 -9.16 20.07 22.78
CA GLU A 295 -10.26 20.47 23.69
C GLU A 295 -9.97 21.83 24.32
#